data_AF-A0A8T7H842-F1
#
_entry.id   AF-A0A8T7H842-F1
#
_cell.length_a   1.000
_cell.length_b   1.000
_cell.length_c   1.000
_cell.angle_alpha   90.00
_cell.angle_beta   90.00
_cell.angle_gamma   90.00
#
_symmetry.space_group_name_H-M   'P 1'
#
loop_
_entity.id
_entity.type
_entity.pdbx_description
1 polymer ?
#
loop_
_entity_poly.entity_id
_entity_poly.type
_entity_poly.pdbx_seq_one_letter_code
_entity_poly.pdbx_strand_id
1 'polypeptide(L)'
;MGQNILDLLRREHVKVLSQLDELQRRGISDRAEKFNLMKNNLLPHMAGEERVFYPRLEERGLHDLVAAAREEHTAIRALIDRLNSIPPADEGGWVRMMPDLREAMRSHVDREEKAVF
;
A
#
# COMPACT_ATOMS: atom_id res chain seq x y z
N MET A 1 18.42 -3.40 -20.25
CA MET A 1 18.83 -2.84 -18.94
C MET A 1 18.13 -3.67 -17.88
N GLY A 2 18.87 -4.27 -16.95
CA GLY A 2 18.28 -5.12 -15.91
C GLY A 2 17.44 -4.29 -14.95
N GLN A 3 16.22 -4.73 -14.66
CA GLN A 3 15.38 -4.12 -13.63
C GLN A 3 16.07 -4.29 -12.27
N ASN A 4 16.37 -3.18 -11.60
CA ASN A 4 16.83 -3.24 -10.22
C ASN A 4 15.61 -3.29 -9.27
N ILE A 5 15.84 -3.62 -8.01
CA ILE A 5 14.78 -3.76 -7.00
C ILE A 5 14.01 -2.45 -6.78
N LEU A 6 14.68 -1.29 -6.83
CA LEU A 6 14.02 0.02 -6.65
C LEU A 6 13.05 0.33 -7.79
N ASP A 7 13.41 -0.04 -9.03
CA ASP A 7 12.50 0.12 -10.17
C ASP A 7 11.26 -0.77 -10.01
N LEU A 8 11.42 -1.97 -9.42
CA LEU A 8 10.30 -2.85 -9.11
C LEU A 8 9.36 -2.23 -8.08
N LEU A 9 9.89 -1.77 -6.94
CA LEU A 9 9.10 -1.16 -5.87
C LEU A 9 8.32 0.06 -6.38
N ARG A 10 8.98 0.97 -7.12
CA ARG A 10 8.31 2.13 -7.74
C ARG A 10 7.16 1.74 -8.68
N ARG A 11 7.31 0.66 -9.45
CA ARG A 11 6.21 0.17 -10.31
C ARG A 11 5.06 -0.42 -9.49
N GLU A 12 5.37 -1.11 -8.40
CA GLU A 12 4.36 -1.63 -7.48
C GLU A 12 3.59 -0.50 -6.79
N HIS A 13 4.26 0.57 -6.37
CA HIS A 13 3.64 1.79 -5.85
C HIS A 13 2.62 2.38 -6.82
N VAL A 14 3.04 2.63 -8.07
CA VAL A 14 2.17 3.18 -9.13
C VAL A 14 0.96 2.27 -9.35
N LYS A 15 1.17 0.96 -9.38
CA LYS A 15 0.10 -0.02 -9.57
C LYS A 15 -0.91 0.04 -8.42
N VAL A 16 -0.47 -0.01 -7.17
CA VAL A 16 -1.37 0.00 -6.01
C VAL A 16 -2.15 1.32 -5.92
N LEU A 17 -1.50 2.47 -6.12
CA LEU A 17 -2.16 3.78 -6.11
C LEU A 17 -3.25 3.86 -7.19
N SER A 18 -2.97 3.36 -8.41
CA SER A 18 -3.96 3.31 -9.49
C SER A 18 -5.14 2.41 -9.15
N GLN A 19 -4.91 1.27 -8.49
CA GLN A 19 -5.99 0.38 -8.04
C GLN A 19 -6.85 1.03 -6.96
N LEU A 20 -6.25 1.80 -6.04
CA LEU A 20 -6.98 2.56 -5.02
C LEU A 20 -7.83 3.68 -5.66
N ASP A 21 -7.31 4.39 -6.66
CA ASP A 21 -8.06 5.40 -7.43
C ASP A 21 -9.27 4.80 -8.14
N GLU A 22 -9.15 3.58 -8.65
CA GLU A 22 -10.28 2.85 -9.22
C GLU A 22 -11.31 2.50 -8.15
N LEU A 23 -10.86 1.91 -7.02
CA LEU A 23 -11.71 1.44 -5.92
C LEU A 23 -12.45 2.56 -5.18
N GLN A 24 -11.98 3.81 -5.26
CA GLN A 24 -12.64 4.98 -4.66
C GLN A 24 -13.94 5.38 -5.38
N ARG A 25 -14.17 4.90 -6.61
CA ARG A 25 -15.34 5.28 -7.41
C ARG A 25 -16.63 4.59 -6.91
N ARG A 26 -17.76 5.26 -7.15
CA ARG A 26 -19.10 4.69 -6.97
C ARG A 26 -19.53 3.92 -8.22
N GLY A 27 -20.46 2.98 -8.07
CA GLY A 27 -21.03 2.20 -9.17
C GLY A 27 -20.11 1.11 -9.72
N ILE A 28 -19.13 0.64 -8.96
CA ILE A 28 -18.22 -0.43 -9.37
C ILE A 28 -18.93 -1.79 -9.19
N SER A 29 -19.13 -2.52 -10.29
CA SER A 29 -19.76 -3.85 -10.28
C SER A 29 -18.90 -4.91 -9.59
N ASP A 30 -17.58 -4.85 -9.77
CA ASP A 30 -16.65 -5.93 -9.35
C ASP A 30 -15.76 -5.50 -8.17
N ARG A 31 -16.29 -4.70 -7.25
CA ARG A 31 -15.51 -4.07 -6.15
C ARG A 31 -14.74 -5.10 -5.34
N ALA A 32 -15.37 -6.22 -4.98
CA ALA A 32 -14.73 -7.26 -4.17
C ALA A 32 -13.53 -7.90 -4.88
N GLU A 33 -13.65 -8.19 -6.17
CA GLU A 33 -12.57 -8.77 -6.98
C GLU A 33 -11.41 -7.78 -7.14
N LYS A 34 -11.72 -6.52 -7.47
CA LYS A 34 -10.71 -5.44 -7.59
C LYS A 34 -9.98 -5.19 -6.27
N PHE A 35 -10.70 -5.23 -5.15
CA PHE A 35 -10.11 -5.08 -3.83
C PHE A 35 -9.21 -6.26 -3.47
N ASN A 36 -9.63 -7.48 -3.77
CA ASN A 36 -8.77 -8.66 -3.59
C ASN A 36 -7.52 -8.60 -4.48
N LEU A 37 -7.64 -8.15 -5.73
CA LEU A 37 -6.50 -7.96 -6.61
C LEU A 37 -5.53 -6.89 -6.08
N MET A 38 -6.04 -5.78 -5.55
CA MET A 38 -5.22 -4.75 -4.91
C MET A 38 -4.45 -5.32 -3.71
N LYS A 39 -5.14 -6.03 -2.80
CA LYS A 39 -4.50 -6.70 -1.65
C LYS A 39 -3.42 -7.69 -2.07
N ASN A 40 -3.66 -8.44 -3.14
CA ASN A 40 -2.70 -9.42 -3.69
C ASN A 40 -1.45 -8.77 -4.29
N ASN A 41 -1.46 -7.45 -4.56
CA ASN A 41 -0.25 -6.70 -4.91
C ASN A 41 0.36 -6.04 -3.68
N LEU A 42 -0.45 -5.36 -2.86
CA LEU A 42 0.01 -4.54 -1.74
C LEU A 42 0.59 -5.37 -0.58
N LEU A 43 -0.05 -6.49 -0.19
CA LEU A 43 0.44 -7.28 0.95
C LEU A 43 1.79 -7.95 0.66
N PRO A 44 2.03 -8.57 -0.52
CA PRO A 44 3.35 -9.08 -0.86
C PRO A 44 4.42 -8.00 -1.02
N HIS A 45 4.06 -6.84 -1.56
CA HIS A 45 4.94 -5.68 -1.68
C HIS A 45 5.49 -5.25 -0.32
N MET A 46 4.61 -4.91 0.63
CA MET A 46 5.01 -4.54 2.00
C MET A 46 5.81 -5.65 2.69
N ALA A 47 5.44 -6.91 2.47
CA ALA A 47 6.16 -8.05 3.05
C ALA A 47 7.55 -8.24 2.43
N GLY A 48 7.74 -7.92 1.15
CA GLY A 48 9.03 -7.93 0.47
C GLY A 48 9.95 -6.86 1.03
N GLU A 49 9.43 -5.65 1.21
CA GLU A 49 10.17 -4.55 1.82
C GLU A 49 10.63 -4.90 3.24
N GLU A 50 9.71 -5.36 4.08
CA GLU A 50 10.01 -5.69 5.48
C GLU A 50 11.02 -6.82 5.66
N ARG A 51 11.04 -7.79 4.73
CA ARG A 51 11.89 -8.99 4.82
C ARG A 51 13.22 -8.86 4.10
N VAL A 52 13.29 -8.03 3.06
CA VAL A 52 14.45 -7.97 2.17
C VAL A 52 15.05 -6.59 2.12
N PHE A 53 14.23 -5.54 1.98
CA PHE A 53 14.72 -4.20 1.74
C PHE A 53 15.09 -3.47 3.03
N TYR A 54 14.17 -3.42 4.00
CA TYR A 54 14.36 -2.74 5.28
C TYR A 54 15.59 -3.22 6.07
N PRO A 55 15.89 -4.53 6.16
CA PRO A 55 17.11 -4.98 6.83
C PRO A 55 18.39 -4.36 6.23
N ARG A 56 18.43 -4.16 4.91
CA ARG A 56 19.59 -3.55 4.24
C ARG A 56 19.72 -2.05 4.48
N LEU A 57 18.61 -1.38 4.81
CA LEU A 57 18.61 0.03 5.21
C LEU A 57 19.02 0.18 6.68
N GLU A 58 18.56 -0.73 7.54
CA GLU A 58 18.96 -0.82 8.94
C GLU A 58 20.47 -1.06 9.04
N GLU A 59 21.04 -1.96 8.24
CA GLU A 59 22.50 -2.17 8.13
C GLU A 59 23.28 -0.88 7.75
N ARG A 60 22.60 0.09 7.10
CA ARG A 60 23.16 1.40 6.72
C ARG A 60 22.88 2.49 7.75
N GLY A 61 22.29 2.17 8.88
CA GLY A 61 21.98 3.10 9.97
C GLY A 61 20.69 3.90 9.78
N LEU A 62 19.83 3.54 8.82
CA LEU A 62 18.57 4.26 8.53
C LEU A 62 17.39 3.76 9.39
N HIS A 63 17.65 3.44 10.66
CA HIS A 63 16.68 2.80 11.56
C HIS A 63 15.39 3.61 11.75
N ASP A 64 15.50 4.94 11.92
CA ASP A 64 14.32 5.79 12.15
C ASP A 64 13.38 5.83 10.94
N LEU A 65 13.94 5.83 9.72
CA LEU A 65 13.15 5.78 8.48
C LEU A 65 12.44 4.43 8.35
N VAL A 66 13.13 3.34 8.66
CA VAL A 66 12.55 1.99 8.61
C VAL A 66 11.46 1.82 9.68
N ALA A 67 11.67 2.34 10.89
CA ALA A 67 10.66 2.32 11.94
C ALA A 67 9.38 3.06 11.50
N ALA A 68 9.52 4.27 10.94
CA ALA A 68 8.39 5.02 10.40
C ALA A 68 7.66 4.27 9.28
N ALA A 69 8.40 3.65 8.35
CA ALA A 69 7.80 2.88 7.25
C ALA A 69 7.03 1.64 7.76
N ARG A 70 7.55 0.95 8.79
CA ARG A 70 6.85 -0.17 9.45
C ARG A 70 5.57 0.27 10.18
N GLU A 71 5.56 1.45 10.78
CA GLU A 71 4.36 2.05 11.37
C GLU A 71 3.31 2.36 10.29
N GLU A 72 3.73 2.91 9.16
CA GLU A 72 2.86 3.15 8.00
C GLU A 72 2.26 1.85 7.47
N HIS A 73 3.05 0.78 7.33
CA HIS A 73 2.54 -0.56 6.97
C HIS A 73 1.51 -1.09 7.97
N THR A 74 1.74 -0.87 9.26
CA THR A 74 0.80 -1.29 10.31
C THR A 74 -0.53 -0.55 10.17
N ALA A 75 -0.49 0.76 9.92
CA ALA A 75 -1.69 1.57 9.66
C ALA A 75 -2.42 1.13 8.39
N ILE A 76 -1.69 0.88 7.30
CA ILE A 76 -2.25 0.39 6.03
C ILE A 76 -2.96 -0.96 6.23
N ARG A 77 -2.36 -1.91 6.95
CA ARG A 77 -2.99 -3.20 7.27
C ARG A 77 -4.27 -3.04 8.07
N ALA A 78 -4.27 -2.18 9.09
CA ALA A 78 -5.47 -1.91 9.89
C ALA A 78 -6.62 -1.32 9.04
N LEU A 79 -6.30 -0.44 8.08
CA LEU A 79 -7.29 0.11 7.14
C LEU A 79 -7.82 -0.96 6.18
N ILE A 80 -6.97 -1.86 5.69
CA ILE A 80 -7.38 -3.01 4.88
C ILE A 80 -8.32 -3.93 5.67
N ASP A 81 -8.01 -4.22 6.93
CA ASP A 81 -8.85 -5.06 7.80
C ASP A 81 -10.20 -4.40 8.08
N ARG A 82 -10.21 -3.08 8.31
CA ARG A 82 -11.46 -2.32 8.43
C ARG A 82 -12.28 -2.40 7.15
N LEU A 83 -11.68 -2.25 5.98
CA LEU A 83 -12.38 -2.42 4.70
C LEU A 83 -12.90 -3.85 4.51
N ASN A 84 -12.14 -4.89 4.89
CA ASN A 84 -12.61 -6.29 4.85
C ASN A 84 -13.86 -6.51 5.72
N SER A 85 -14.01 -5.74 6.80
CA SER A 85 -15.18 -5.84 7.69
C SER A 85 -16.45 -5.17 7.14
N ILE A 86 -16.33 -4.33 6.11
CA ILE A 86 -17.48 -3.65 5.50
C ILE A 86 -18.06 -4.55 4.39
N PRO A 87 -19.37 -4.89 4.45
CA PRO A 87 -20.01 -5.67 3.40
C PRO A 87 -19.82 -5.01 2.01
N PRO A 88 -19.48 -5.75 0.94
CA PRO A 88 -19.29 -5.16 -0.39
C PRO A 88 -20.51 -4.41 -0.93
N ALA A 89 -21.71 -4.79 -0.48
CA ALA A 89 -22.97 -4.13 -0.81
C ALA A 89 -23.15 -2.76 -0.12
N ASP A 90 -22.42 -2.49 0.98
CA ASP A 90 -22.40 -1.18 1.63
C ASP A 90 -21.41 -0.24 0.92
N GLU A 91 -21.79 0.24 -0.26
CA GLU A 91 -20.99 1.20 -1.02
C GLU A 91 -20.70 2.48 -0.21
N GLY A 92 -21.64 2.92 0.63
CA GLY A 92 -21.48 4.13 1.43
C GLY A 92 -20.34 4.02 2.42
N GLY A 93 -20.29 2.92 3.18
CA GLY A 93 -19.21 2.61 4.11
C GLY A 93 -17.86 2.47 3.40
N TRP A 94 -17.84 1.75 2.27
CA TRP A 94 -16.64 1.55 1.45
C TRP A 94 -16.03 2.85 0.94
N VAL A 95 -16.85 3.67 0.26
CA VAL A 95 -16.39 4.93 -0.35
C VAL A 95 -15.92 5.92 0.71
N ARG A 96 -16.51 5.89 1.92
CA ARG A 96 -16.08 6.75 3.03
C ARG A 96 -14.68 6.41 3.56
N MET A 97 -14.32 5.12 3.55
CA MET A 97 -13.04 4.65 4.10
C MET A 97 -11.89 4.68 3.09
N MET A 98 -12.18 4.63 1.79
CA MET A 98 -11.14 4.58 0.75
C MET A 98 -10.15 5.76 0.76
N PRO A 99 -10.57 7.02 1.00
CA PRO A 99 -9.64 8.14 1.08
C PRO A 99 -8.54 7.96 2.14
N ASP A 100 -8.88 7.38 3.30
CA ASP A 100 -7.92 7.15 4.38
C ASP A 100 -6.84 6.13 3.98
N LEU A 101 -7.24 5.02 3.33
CA LEU A 101 -6.28 4.03 2.81
C LEU A 101 -5.41 4.62 1.71
N ARG A 102 -6.00 5.41 0.82
CA ARG A 102 -5.28 6.09 -0.25
C ARG A 102 -4.28 7.11 0.27
N GLU A 103 -4.66 7.88 1.30
CA GLU A 103 -3.78 8.81 1.97
C GLU A 103 -2.59 8.10 2.60
N ALA A 104 -2.86 7.06 3.40
CA ALA A 104 -1.82 6.27 4.06
C ALA A 104 -0.83 5.68 3.05
N MET A 105 -1.33 5.11 1.94
CA MET A 105 -0.48 4.60 0.87
C MET A 105 0.34 5.71 0.22
N ARG A 106 -0.25 6.88 -0.06
CA ARG A 106 0.48 8.00 -0.65
C ARG A 106 1.60 8.50 0.28
N SER A 107 1.34 8.64 1.57
CA SER A 107 2.35 9.05 2.55
C SER A 107 3.52 8.07 2.61
N HIS A 108 3.22 6.77 2.63
CA HIS A 108 4.22 5.70 2.57
C HIS A 108 5.08 5.79 1.30
N VAL A 109 4.45 5.84 0.11
CA VAL A 109 5.17 6.00 -1.17
C VAL A 109 6.04 7.25 -1.18
N ASP A 110 5.52 8.38 -0.70
CA ASP A 110 6.26 9.65 -0.70
C ASP A 110 7.50 9.58 0.18
N ARG A 111 7.39 8.95 1.36
CA ARG A 111 8.53 8.76 2.26
C ARG A 111 9.57 7.86 1.62
N GLU A 112 9.18 6.70 1.12
CA GLU A 112 10.12 5.76 0.56
C GLU A 112 10.82 6.33 -0.67
N GLU A 113 10.08 6.89 -1.62
CA GLU A 113 10.66 7.37 -2.86
C GLU A 113 11.52 8.62 -2.72
N LYS A 114 11.32 9.43 -1.66
CA LYS A 114 12.11 10.66 -1.42
C LYS A 114 13.21 10.52 -0.39
N ALA A 115 13.00 9.71 0.64
CA ALA A 115 13.92 9.62 1.78
C ALA A 115 14.70 8.31 1.83
N VAL A 116 14.25 7.28 1.11
CA VAL A 116 14.85 5.93 1.16
C VAL A 116 15.47 5.53 -0.18
N PHE A 117 14.80 5.80 -1.31
CA PHE A 117 15.24 5.43 -2.66
C PHE A 117 16.11 6.46 -3.39
#